data_AF-A0A9W6AB32-F1
#
_entry.id   AF-A0A9W6AB32-F1
#
_cell.length_a   1.000
_cell.length_b   1.000
_cell.length_c   1.000
_cell.angle_alpha   90.00
_cell.angle_beta   90.00
_cell.angle_gamma   90.00
#
_symmetry.space_group_name_H-M   'P 1'
#
loop_
_entity.id
_entity.type
_entity.pdbx_description
1 polymer ?
#
loop_
_entity_poly.entity_id
_entity_poly.type
_entity_poly.pdbx_seq_one_letter_code
_entity_poly.pdbx_strand_id
1 'polypeptide(L)'
;MRLFDGDIHARLSAEPLIPMLETSAFSLLNYVYFPAAEPDTALTAPMDAVMQSWTEWVYQESARRTALFTFYLVQIYRLVTGENNLSCDGRLGLIHSWYLSAYLWSAQTAFDFAVAWNENQHFVVCNADFGHVLERARPSDVDVFGRMLLSTLLGIDQVKAWFYSRGAIL
;
A
#
# COMPACT_ATOMS: atom_id res chain seq x y z
N MET A 1 17.43 -3.42 -10.02
CA MET A 1 16.39 -4.34 -9.53
C MET A 1 16.71 -5.73 -10.07
N ARG A 2 17.29 -6.65 -9.27
CA ARG A 2 17.96 -7.88 -9.77
C ARG A 2 17.02 -8.99 -10.29
N LEU A 3 15.73 -8.93 -9.98
CA LEU A 3 14.76 -9.97 -10.35
C LEU A 3 14.05 -9.68 -11.69
N PHE A 4 14.05 -8.43 -12.15
CA PHE A 4 13.22 -7.94 -13.28
C PHE A 4 14.03 -7.15 -14.33
N ASP A 5 15.37 -7.23 -14.30
CA ASP A 5 16.26 -6.51 -15.23
C ASP A 5 16.63 -7.32 -16.49
N GLY A 6 16.19 -8.57 -16.59
CA GLY A 6 16.48 -9.47 -17.70
C GLY A 6 17.87 -10.12 -17.65
N ASP A 7 18.70 -9.77 -16.66
CA ASP A 7 20.01 -10.38 -16.47
C ASP A 7 19.88 -11.70 -15.69
N ILE A 8 20.21 -12.81 -16.37
CA ILE A 8 20.14 -14.15 -15.81
C ILE A 8 21.08 -14.30 -14.60
N HIS A 9 22.27 -13.68 -14.63
CA HIS A 9 23.21 -13.76 -13.51
C HIS A 9 22.73 -12.95 -12.31
N ALA A 10 22.16 -11.77 -12.55
CA ALA A 10 21.54 -10.98 -11.50
C ALA A 10 20.38 -11.75 -10.85
N ARG A 11 19.52 -12.39 -11.66
CA ARG A 11 18.41 -13.20 -11.18
C ARG A 11 18.86 -14.41 -10.36
N LEU A 12 19.80 -15.21 -10.88
CA LEU A 12 20.36 -16.39 -10.20
C LEU A 12 20.94 -16.05 -8.82
N SER A 13 21.52 -14.85 -8.67
CA SER A 13 22.06 -14.40 -7.39
C SER A 13 21.02 -13.84 -6.40
N ALA A 14 19.83 -13.49 -6.89
CA ALA A 14 18.76 -12.90 -6.08
C ALA A 14 17.71 -13.92 -5.63
N GLU A 15 17.42 -14.94 -6.45
CA GLU A 15 16.48 -16.02 -6.15
C GLU A 15 16.70 -16.68 -4.77
N PRO A 16 17.94 -17.03 -4.36
CA PRO A 16 18.18 -17.64 -3.05
C PRO A 16 17.88 -16.70 -1.86
N LEU A 17 17.74 -15.39 -2.11
CA LEU A 17 17.46 -14.39 -1.07
C LEU A 17 15.96 -14.23 -0.79
N ILE A 18 15.08 -14.75 -1.65
CA ILE A 18 13.63 -14.61 -1.51
C ILE A 18 13.12 -15.12 -0.15
N PRO A 19 13.50 -16.31 0.34
CA PRO A 19 13.02 -16.80 1.64
C PRO A 19 13.47 -15.93 2.81
N MET A 20 14.69 -15.36 2.73
CA MET A 20 15.19 -14.44 3.75
C MET A 20 14.41 -13.14 3.74
N LEU A 21 14.11 -12.61 2.55
CA LEU A 21 13.30 -11.41 2.37
C LEU A 21 11.88 -11.61 2.94
N GLU A 22 11.23 -12.73 2.64
CA GLU A 22 9.91 -13.08 3.21
C GLU A 22 9.98 -13.17 4.75
N THR A 23 11.00 -13.85 5.29
CA THR A 23 11.19 -13.98 6.74
C THR A 23 11.41 -12.63 7.43
N SER A 24 12.21 -11.75 6.81
CA SER A 24 12.43 -10.39 7.32
C SER A 24 11.15 -9.55 7.28
N ALA A 25 10.35 -9.66 6.21
CA ALA A 25 9.07 -8.97 6.12
C ALA A 25 8.07 -9.49 7.16
N PHE A 26 7.97 -10.81 7.36
CA PHE A 26 7.18 -11.39 8.45
C PHE A 26 7.64 -10.90 9.83
N SER A 27 8.95 -10.83 10.05
CA SER A 27 9.51 -10.31 11.31
C SER A 27 9.15 -8.84 11.54
N LEU A 28 9.16 -8.03 10.48
CA LEU A 28 8.77 -6.62 10.53
C LEU A 28 7.30 -6.45 10.95
N LEU A 29 6.40 -7.34 10.52
CA LEU A 29 4.99 -7.29 10.88
C LEU A 29 4.74 -7.41 12.39
N ASN A 30 5.67 -7.99 13.17
CA ASN A 30 5.55 -8.04 14.63
C ASN A 30 5.63 -6.66 15.30
N TYR A 31 6.10 -5.64 14.60
CA TYR A 31 6.24 -4.27 15.09
C TYR A 31 5.17 -3.32 14.53
N VAL A 32 4.21 -3.89 13.80
CA VAL A 32 3.21 -3.12 13.06
C VAL A 32 1.83 -3.36 13.64
N TYR A 33 1.05 -2.30 13.80
CA TYR A 33 -0.40 -2.42 13.99
C TYR A 33 -1.14 -2.26 12.67
N PHE A 34 -2.29 -2.92 12.53
CA PHE A 34 -3.15 -2.82 11.36
C PHE A 34 -4.36 -1.93 11.68
N PRO A 35 -4.54 -0.79 11.00
CA PRO A 35 -5.74 0.04 11.18
C PRO A 35 -7.01 -0.73 10.76
N ALA A 36 -8.12 -0.48 11.45
CA ALA A 36 -9.43 -1.04 11.08
C ALA A 36 -10.03 -0.26 9.89
N ALA A 37 -10.96 -0.89 9.16
CA ALA A 37 -11.65 -0.27 8.03
C ALA A 37 -12.57 0.91 8.43
N GLU A 38 -12.98 0.99 9.69
CA GLU A 38 -13.80 2.09 10.20
C GLU A 38 -12.94 3.16 10.88
N PRO A 39 -13.30 4.44 10.69
CA PRO A 39 -14.04 5.06 11.79
C PRO A 39 -15.10 6.05 11.27
N ASP A 40 -16.39 5.68 11.29
CA ASP A 40 -17.44 6.69 11.14
C ASP A 40 -17.82 7.21 12.54
N THR A 41 -17.16 8.29 12.97
CA THR A 41 -17.77 9.37 13.78
C THR A 41 -16.79 10.53 14.01
N ALA A 42 -16.82 11.50 13.09
CA ALA A 42 -17.06 12.93 13.37
C ALA A 42 -16.37 13.62 14.58
N LEU A 43 -15.16 13.23 14.97
CA LEU A 43 -14.32 14.02 15.87
C LEU A 43 -12.97 14.26 15.23
N THR A 44 -12.80 15.49 14.71
CA THR A 44 -11.49 16.05 14.38
C THR A 44 -10.58 15.88 15.59
N ALA A 45 -9.51 15.10 15.46
CA ALA A 45 -8.57 14.92 16.55
C ALA A 45 -7.88 16.27 16.83
N PRO A 46 -7.60 16.61 18.10
CA PRO A 46 -6.89 17.84 18.42
C PRO A 46 -5.58 17.94 17.63
N MET A 47 -5.34 19.09 17.01
CA MET A 47 -4.20 19.29 16.10
C MET A 47 -2.86 18.89 16.76
N ASP A 48 -2.64 19.29 18.02
CA ASP A 48 -1.44 18.93 18.77
C ASP A 48 -1.26 17.41 18.94
N ALA A 49 -2.35 16.67 19.16
CA ALA A 49 -2.30 15.21 19.31
C ALA A 49 -1.94 14.52 17.99
N VAL A 50 -2.50 15.00 16.87
CA VAL A 50 -2.19 14.48 15.53
C VAL A 50 -0.74 14.78 15.16
N MET A 51 -0.26 16.00 15.41
CA MET A 51 1.13 16.38 15.18
C MET A 51 2.11 15.48 15.96
N GLN A 52 1.81 15.21 17.24
CA GLN A 52 2.64 14.32 18.07
C GLN A 52 2.65 12.87 17.57
N SER A 53 1.59 12.42 16.90
CA SER A 53 1.48 11.07 16.34
C SER A 53 2.22 10.87 15.01
N TRP A 54 2.65 11.95 14.35
CA TRP A 54 3.15 11.90 12.97
C TRP A 54 4.36 10.96 12.80
N THR A 55 5.36 11.06 13.67
CA THR A 55 6.57 10.22 13.59
C THR A 55 6.24 8.73 13.70
N GLU A 56 5.36 8.38 14.64
CA GLU A 56 4.91 7.00 14.81
C GLU A 56 4.10 6.54 13.60
N TRP A 57 3.21 7.40 13.08
CA TRP A 57 2.45 7.09 11.87
C TRP A 57 3.37 6.83 10.67
N VAL A 58 4.40 7.65 10.45
CA VAL A 58 5.37 7.46 9.36
C VAL A 58 6.12 6.15 9.51
N TYR A 59 6.60 5.82 10.71
CA TYR A 59 7.26 4.54 10.99
C TYR A 59 6.34 3.35 10.66
N GLN A 60 5.13 3.38 11.21
CA GLN A 60 4.14 2.32 11.07
C GLN A 60 3.69 2.13 9.62
N GLU A 61 3.40 3.23 8.92
CA GLU A 61 2.95 3.19 7.54
C GLU A 61 4.07 2.76 6.59
N SER A 62 5.30 3.20 6.84
CA SER A 62 6.48 2.74 6.08
C SER A 62 6.71 1.24 6.28
N ALA A 63 6.56 0.74 7.51
CA ALA A 63 6.70 -0.68 7.80
C ALA A 63 5.61 -1.52 7.12
N ARG A 64 4.33 -1.09 7.19
CA ARG A 64 3.21 -1.72 6.46
C ARG A 64 3.48 -1.78 4.97
N ARG A 65 3.79 -0.64 4.34
CA ARG A 65 4.04 -0.55 2.90
C ARG A 65 5.25 -1.38 2.46
N THR A 66 6.31 -1.43 3.28
CA THR A 66 7.50 -2.26 3.01
C THR A 66 7.16 -3.75 3.03
N ALA A 67 6.44 -4.21 4.06
CA ALA A 67 6.00 -5.60 4.13
C ALA A 67 5.10 -5.93 2.93
N LEU A 68 4.07 -5.12 2.67
CA LEU A 68 3.16 -5.33 1.55
C LEU A 68 3.85 -5.34 0.20
N PHE A 69 4.75 -4.39 -0.05
CA PHE A 69 5.53 -4.36 -1.28
C PHE A 69 6.40 -5.61 -1.42
N THR A 70 6.97 -6.11 -0.32
CA THR A 70 7.78 -7.33 -0.33
C THR A 70 6.97 -8.54 -0.78
N PHE A 71 5.81 -8.77 -0.16
CA PHE A 71 4.95 -9.89 -0.56
C PHE A 71 4.40 -9.70 -1.97
N TYR A 72 3.96 -8.50 -2.32
CA TYR A 72 3.57 -8.15 -3.69
C TYR A 72 4.66 -8.53 -4.69
N LEU A 73 5.91 -8.12 -4.43
CA LEU A 73 7.03 -8.37 -5.32
C LEU A 73 7.31 -9.87 -5.49
N VAL A 74 7.30 -10.62 -4.39
CA VAL A 74 7.50 -12.06 -4.42
C VAL A 74 6.37 -12.73 -5.19
N GLN A 75 5.11 -12.39 -4.94
CA GLN A 75 3.97 -13.00 -5.66
C GLN A 75 4.02 -12.70 -7.16
N ILE A 76 4.33 -11.47 -7.56
CA ILE A 76 4.51 -11.11 -8.98
C ILE A 76 5.66 -11.89 -9.59
N TYR A 77 6.79 -12.01 -8.89
CA TYR A 77 7.93 -12.77 -9.36
C TYR A 77 7.57 -14.24 -9.60
N ARG A 78 6.92 -14.90 -8.63
CA ARG A 78 6.44 -16.28 -8.74
C ARG A 78 5.47 -16.47 -9.91
N LEU A 79 4.57 -15.50 -10.11
CA LEU A 79 3.61 -15.51 -11.22
C LEU A 79 4.33 -15.46 -12.59
N VAL A 80 5.29 -14.55 -12.76
CA VAL A 80 5.96 -14.39 -14.07
C VAL A 80 6.98 -15.50 -14.37
N THR A 81 7.49 -16.20 -13.35
CA THR A 81 8.37 -17.37 -13.54
C THR A 81 7.59 -18.67 -13.75
N GLY A 82 6.26 -18.64 -13.63
CA GLY A 82 5.39 -19.80 -13.87
C GLY A 82 5.47 -20.83 -12.76
N GLU A 83 5.61 -20.40 -11.50
CA GLU A 83 5.56 -21.31 -10.36
C GLU A 83 4.21 -22.06 -10.35
N ASN A 84 4.29 -23.39 -10.29
CA ASN A 84 3.10 -24.24 -10.27
C ASN A 84 2.42 -24.18 -8.90
N ASN A 85 1.09 -24.27 -8.86
CA ASN A 85 0.26 -24.25 -7.64
C ASN A 85 0.18 -22.91 -6.89
N LEU A 86 0.36 -21.78 -7.59
CA LEU A 86 0.01 -20.49 -7.01
C LEU A 86 -1.50 -20.40 -6.77
N SER A 87 -1.90 -20.21 -5.51
CA SER A 87 -3.25 -19.83 -5.15
C SER A 87 -3.28 -18.33 -4.86
N CYS A 88 -4.21 -17.62 -5.49
CA CYS A 88 -4.46 -16.21 -5.19
C CYS A 88 -5.62 -16.15 -4.19
N ASP A 89 -5.30 -15.80 -2.94
CA ASP A 89 -6.31 -15.53 -1.91
C ASP A 89 -6.96 -14.15 -2.04
N GLY A 90 -6.49 -13.35 -3.02
CA GLY A 90 -6.88 -11.95 -3.21
C GLY A 90 -6.24 -10.99 -2.20
N ARG A 91 -5.38 -11.47 -1.28
CA ARG A 91 -4.83 -10.71 -0.15
C ARG A 91 -3.30 -10.70 -0.13
N LEU A 92 -2.65 -11.10 -1.23
CA LEU A 92 -1.20 -11.24 -1.34
C LEU A 92 -0.60 -12.26 -0.34
N GLY A 93 -1.41 -13.22 0.15
CA GLY A 93 -0.98 -14.21 1.13
C GLY A 93 -0.88 -13.68 2.56
N LEU A 94 -1.43 -12.49 2.86
CA LEU A 94 -1.35 -11.84 4.17
C LEU A 94 -2.67 -11.20 4.60
N ILE A 95 -2.97 -11.28 5.90
CA ILE A 95 -3.91 -10.36 6.51
C ILE A 95 -3.20 -9.02 6.71
N HIS A 96 -3.77 -7.95 6.19
CA HIS A 96 -3.15 -6.62 6.23
C HIS A 96 -4.14 -5.49 6.09
N SER A 97 -3.73 -4.30 6.50
CA SER A 97 -4.36 -3.03 6.14
C SER A 97 -3.35 -1.90 6.11
N TRP A 98 -3.64 -0.81 5.39
CA TRP A 98 -2.78 0.37 5.27
C TRP A 98 -3.59 1.62 4.91
N TYR A 99 -3.01 2.81 5.09
CA TYR A 99 -3.67 4.07 4.77
C TYR A 99 -3.43 4.47 3.31
N LEU A 100 -4.48 4.47 2.50
CA LEU A 100 -4.50 5.06 1.18
C LEU A 100 -4.85 6.55 1.30
N SER A 101 -3.81 7.38 1.28
CA SER A 101 -3.93 8.84 1.23
C SER A 101 -2.65 9.47 0.70
N ALA A 102 -2.73 10.11 -0.46
CA ALA A 102 -1.63 10.90 -1.01
C ALA A 102 -1.27 12.10 -0.13
N TYR A 103 -2.25 12.71 0.52
CA TYR A 103 -2.02 13.86 1.41
C TYR A 103 -1.24 13.47 2.66
N LEU A 104 -1.63 12.40 3.34
CA LEU A 104 -0.89 11.91 4.51
C LEU A 104 0.52 11.44 4.15
N TRP A 105 0.67 10.69 3.06
CA TRP A 105 1.96 10.14 2.64
C TRP A 105 2.94 11.23 2.17
N SER A 106 2.44 12.32 1.57
CA SER A 106 3.28 13.40 1.04
C SER A 106 3.63 14.48 2.07
N ALA A 107 2.99 14.49 3.24
CA ALA A 107 3.26 15.46 4.29
C ALA A 107 4.73 15.45 4.72
N GLN A 108 5.38 16.62 4.65
CA GLN A 108 6.81 16.79 4.98
C GLN A 108 7.04 17.30 6.41
N THR A 109 5.98 17.73 7.08
CA THR A 109 6.03 18.23 8.46
C THR A 109 4.87 17.68 9.28
N ALA A 110 5.02 17.64 10.60
CA ALA A 110 3.96 17.24 11.52
C ALA A 110 2.70 18.12 11.37
N PHE A 111 2.92 19.41 11.08
CA PHE A 111 1.83 20.36 10.84
C PHE A 111 1.07 20.02 9.56
N ASP A 112 1.76 19.82 8.43
CA ASP A 112 1.13 19.45 7.16
C ASP A 112 0.38 18.11 7.28
N PHE A 113 0.94 17.16 8.04
CA PHE A 113 0.27 15.90 8.35
C PHE A 113 -1.01 16.11 9.14
N ALA A 114 -0.99 16.96 10.17
CA ALA A 114 -2.18 17.26 10.97
C ALA A 114 -3.26 18.02 10.20
N VAL A 115 -2.86 18.91 9.28
CA VAL A 115 -3.79 19.54 8.33
C VAL A 115 -4.42 18.49 7.42
N ALA A 116 -3.60 17.66 6.77
CA ALA A 116 -4.08 16.59 5.87
C ALA A 116 -4.99 15.59 6.59
N TRP A 117 -4.67 15.22 7.83
CA TRP A 117 -5.48 14.32 8.64
C TRP A 117 -6.88 14.87 8.92
N ASN A 118 -6.99 16.17 9.17
CA ASN A 118 -8.26 16.79 9.53
C ASN A 118 -9.09 17.26 8.34
N GLU A 119 -8.44 17.60 7.21
CA GLU A 119 -9.10 18.17 6.04
C GLU A 119 -9.36 17.17 4.90
N ASN A 120 -8.63 16.05 4.85
CA ASN A 120 -8.72 15.07 3.77
C ASN A 120 -9.26 13.72 4.24
N GLN A 121 -9.78 12.96 3.28
CA GLN A 121 -10.16 11.57 3.52
C GLN A 121 -8.89 10.70 3.56
N HIS A 122 -8.85 9.79 4.54
CA HIS A 122 -7.77 8.82 4.68
C HIS A 122 -8.37 7.41 4.71
N PHE A 123 -8.41 6.78 3.52
CA PHE A 123 -9.03 5.48 3.36
C PHE A 123 -8.14 4.40 3.97
N VAL A 124 -8.75 3.43 4.65
CA VAL A 124 -8.04 2.22 5.07
C VAL A 124 -8.39 1.10 4.11
N VAL A 125 -7.38 0.57 3.41
CA VAL A 125 -7.53 -0.58 2.52
C VAL A 125 -7.20 -1.82 3.32
N CYS A 126 -8.17 -2.72 3.49
CA CYS A 126 -8.02 -3.98 4.20
C CYS A 126 -7.93 -5.15 3.22
N ASN A 127 -6.91 -5.99 3.33
CA ASN A 127 -6.78 -7.22 2.56
C ASN A 127 -6.93 -7.02 1.04
N ALA A 128 -6.33 -5.95 0.52
CA ALA A 128 -6.46 -5.50 -0.87
C ALA A 128 -7.91 -5.26 -1.36
N ASP A 129 -8.86 -5.04 -0.45
CA ASP A 129 -10.21 -4.60 -0.80
C ASP A 129 -10.25 -3.09 -1.05
N PHE A 130 -10.45 -2.73 -2.33
CA PHE A 130 -10.55 -1.34 -2.78
C PHE A 130 -12.00 -0.87 -2.97
N GLY A 131 -13.02 -1.64 -2.61
CA GLY A 131 -14.44 -1.31 -2.87
C GLY A 131 -14.81 0.11 -2.45
N HIS A 132 -14.54 0.46 -1.19
CA HIS A 132 -14.81 1.81 -0.66
C HIS A 132 -14.00 2.91 -1.34
N VAL A 133 -12.74 2.62 -1.73
CA VAL A 133 -11.89 3.57 -2.46
C VAL A 133 -12.48 3.84 -3.84
N LEU A 134 -12.85 2.78 -4.56
CA LEU A 134 -13.41 2.87 -5.91
C LEU A 134 -14.75 3.59 -5.94
N GLU A 135 -15.52 3.55 -4.85
CA GLU A 135 -16.79 4.25 -4.69
C GLU A 135 -16.62 5.72 -4.27
N ARG A 136 -15.76 6.01 -3.30
CA ARG A 136 -15.77 7.30 -2.59
C ARG A 136 -14.54 8.18 -2.83
N ALA A 137 -13.39 7.61 -3.18
CA ALA A 137 -12.15 8.36 -3.27
C ALA A 137 -12.07 9.25 -4.53
N ARG A 138 -11.39 10.38 -4.41
CA ARG A 138 -10.97 11.21 -5.54
C ARG A 138 -9.64 10.67 -6.09
N PRO A 139 -9.35 10.87 -7.38
CA PRO A 139 -8.05 10.51 -7.96
C PRO A 139 -6.84 11.11 -7.22
N SER A 140 -7.01 12.29 -6.62
CA SER A 140 -5.99 12.97 -5.83
C SER A 140 -5.74 12.32 -4.46
N ASP A 141 -6.67 11.51 -3.95
CA ASP A 141 -6.48 10.77 -2.71
C ASP A 141 -5.55 9.56 -2.92
N VAL A 142 -5.43 9.07 -4.16
CA VAL A 142 -4.70 7.84 -4.51
C VAL A 142 -3.22 8.14 -4.80
N ASP A 143 -2.36 7.71 -3.89
CA ASP A 143 -0.91 7.81 -4.04
C ASP A 143 -0.31 6.76 -5.00
N VAL A 144 1.00 6.84 -5.22
CA VAL A 144 1.73 5.94 -6.12
C VAL A 144 1.60 4.46 -5.71
N PHE A 145 1.58 4.17 -4.41
CA PHE A 145 1.47 2.79 -3.92
C PHE A 145 0.07 2.22 -4.19
N GLY A 146 -0.97 3.03 -3.94
CA GLY A 146 -2.35 2.69 -4.28
C GLY A 146 -2.56 2.50 -5.79
N ARG A 147 -1.99 3.38 -6.62
CA ARG A 147 -2.04 3.25 -8.09
C ARG A 147 -1.39 1.97 -8.58
N MET A 148 -0.24 1.60 -8.01
CA MET A 148 0.45 0.35 -8.33
C MET A 148 -0.44 -0.86 -8.03
N LEU A 149 -0.99 -0.95 -6.81
CA LEU A 149 -1.83 -2.08 -6.41
C LEU A 149 -3.16 -2.14 -7.19
N LEU A 150 -3.82 -1.00 -7.40
CA LEU A 150 -5.05 -0.91 -8.20
C LEU A 150 -4.81 -1.37 -9.64
N SER A 151 -3.68 -0.99 -10.23
CA SER A 151 -3.33 -1.37 -11.61
C SER A 151 -3.11 -2.87 -11.73
N THR A 152 -2.53 -3.50 -10.71
CA THR A 152 -2.38 -4.96 -10.68
C THR A 152 -3.72 -5.67 -10.48
N LEU A 153 -4.61 -5.12 -9.63
CA LEU A 153 -5.89 -5.74 -9.31
C LEU A 153 -6.92 -5.63 -10.45
N LEU A 154 -7.07 -4.45 -11.03
CA LEU A 154 -8.12 -4.17 -12.04
C LEU A 154 -7.58 -4.18 -13.48
N GLY A 155 -6.27 -4.07 -13.65
CA GLY A 155 -5.65 -3.80 -14.95
C GLY A 155 -5.59 -2.30 -15.27
N ILE A 156 -4.57 -1.92 -16.04
CA ILE A 156 -4.23 -0.53 -16.33
C ILE A 156 -5.40 0.22 -17.00
N ASP A 157 -6.11 -0.40 -17.94
CA ASP A 157 -7.18 0.28 -18.69
C ASP A 157 -8.40 0.57 -17.82
N GLN A 158 -8.74 -0.34 -16.90
CA GLN A 158 -9.84 -0.11 -15.96
C GLN A 158 -9.49 1.00 -14.96
N VAL A 159 -8.25 1.02 -14.46
CA VAL A 159 -7.79 2.12 -13.59
C VAL A 159 -7.79 3.44 -14.34
N LYS A 160 -7.29 3.50 -15.58
CA LYS A 160 -7.36 4.71 -16.42
C LYS A 160 -8.79 5.18 -16.61
N ALA A 161 -9.72 4.27 -16.91
CA ALA A 161 -11.14 4.59 -17.05
C ALA A 161 -11.72 5.15 -15.74
N TRP A 162 -11.35 4.57 -14.59
CA TRP A 162 -11.77 5.07 -13.28
C TRP A 162 -11.23 6.49 -13.01
N PHE A 163 -9.92 6.73 -13.23
CA PHE A 163 -9.32 8.07 -13.09
C PHE A 163 -10.01 9.09 -14.00
N TYR A 164 -10.24 8.72 -15.27
CA TYR A 164 -10.91 9.57 -16.25
C TYR A 164 -12.35 9.89 -15.86
N SER A 165 -13.12 8.89 -15.39
CA SER A 165 -14.51 9.08 -14.95
C SER A 165 -14.63 10.05 -13.77
N ARG A 166 -13.54 10.25 -13.00
CA ARG A 166 -13.44 11.18 -11.87
C ARG A 166 -12.66 12.46 -12.19
N GLY A 167 -12.44 12.77 -13.47
CA GLY A 167 -11.84 14.03 -13.92
C GLY A 167 -10.33 14.11 -13.82
N ALA A 168 -9.61 12.98 -13.78
CA ALA A 168 -8.15 12.95 -13.73
C ALA A 168 -7.55 12.01 -14.79
N ILE A 169 -6.23 12.05 -14.94
CA ILE A 169 -5.45 11.12 -15.75
C ILE A 169 -4.53 10.35 -14.80
N LEU A 170 -4.41 9.03 -15.02
CA LEU A 170 -3.56 8.13 -14.23
C LEU A 170 -2.08 8.48 -14.37
#